data_AF-A0A848M179-F1
#
_entry.id   AF-A0A848M179-F1
#
_cell.length_a   1.000
_cell.length_b   1.000
_cell.length_c   1.000
_cell.angle_alpha   90.00
_cell.angle_beta   90.00
_cell.angle_gamma   90.00
#
_symmetry.space_group_name_H-M   'P 1'
#
loop_
_entity.id
_entity.type
_entity.pdbx_description
1 polymer ?
#
loop_
_entity_poly.entity_id
_entity_poly.type
_entity_poly.pdbx_seq_one_letter_code
_entity_poly.pdbx_strand_id
1 'polypeptide(L)'
;MSAPNTIVGLGARTDHIATVPNLDPARLQLSSEEGTVLSLVGRVERIDAVLARSSLGEARTIAVLLALRAKGAIVPARVVQRGQPAPVVDAAMAEEVDLEPERKKEVIELERSLDSMDHFAVLGLKPGAPAADVKQAYYNASRRFHPDRYFGKNLGSFRARMERIFRRLTDAHNVLTQPERREAYLKANPALALAASAATPPPV
;
A
#
# COMPACT_ATOMS: atom_id res chain seq x y z
N MET A 1 -21.35 -0.22 23.52
CA MET A 1 -22.20 -0.44 22.32
C MET A 1 -21.42 0.10 21.13
N SER A 2 -20.90 -0.77 20.26
CA SER A 2 -20.13 -0.32 19.08
C SER A 2 -21.06 0.42 18.12
N ALA A 3 -20.71 1.64 17.74
CA ALA A 3 -21.48 2.42 16.78
C ALA A 3 -21.56 1.68 15.44
N PRO A 4 -22.69 1.75 14.72
CA PRO A 4 -22.84 1.05 13.45
C PRO A 4 -21.77 1.51 12.45
N ASN A 5 -21.12 0.56 11.80
CA ASN A 5 -20.06 0.83 10.81
C ASN A 5 -20.60 1.50 9.52
N THR A 6 -21.92 1.53 9.37
CA THR A 6 -22.63 2.13 8.24
C THR A 6 -23.53 3.25 8.74
N ILE A 7 -23.46 4.40 8.07
CA ILE A 7 -24.30 5.57 8.32
C ILE A 7 -25.33 5.65 7.19
N VAL A 8 -26.61 5.52 7.55
CA VAL A 8 -27.73 5.57 6.60
C VAL A 8 -27.67 6.88 5.82
N GLY A 9 -27.63 6.79 4.48
CA GLY A 9 -27.57 7.96 3.60
C GLY A 9 -26.17 8.49 3.29
N LEU A 10 -25.11 8.07 4.00
CA LEU A 10 -23.72 8.44 3.69
C LEU A 10 -22.86 7.25 3.23
N GLY A 11 -23.21 6.02 3.64
CA GLY A 11 -22.43 4.82 3.33
C GLY A 11 -21.67 4.29 4.53
N ALA A 12 -20.64 3.47 4.31
CA ALA A 12 -19.74 2.99 5.35
C ALA A 12 -18.83 4.13 5.85
N ARG A 13 -18.40 4.07 7.11
CA ARG A 13 -17.46 5.07 7.67
C ARG A 13 -16.12 5.13 6.92
N THR A 14 -15.76 4.03 6.26
CA THR A 14 -14.57 3.90 5.42
C THR A 14 -14.74 4.46 4.00
N ASP A 15 -15.96 4.82 3.61
CA ASP A 15 -16.24 5.41 2.30
C ASP A 15 -15.72 6.86 2.24
N HIS A 16 -15.44 7.32 1.03
CA HIS A 16 -15.00 8.68 0.79
C HIS A 16 -16.16 9.56 0.31
N ILE A 17 -16.08 10.83 0.66
CA ILE A 17 -16.98 11.89 0.22
C ILE A 17 -16.15 13.00 -0.42
N ALA A 18 -16.63 13.57 -1.51
CA ALA A 18 -15.99 14.69 -2.19
C ALA A 18 -16.93 15.88 -2.26
N THR A 19 -16.35 17.07 -2.24
CA THR A 19 -17.09 18.30 -2.53
C THR A 19 -17.36 18.39 -4.02
N VAL A 20 -18.56 18.84 -4.40
CA VAL A 20 -18.89 19.08 -5.80
C VAL A 20 -18.05 20.25 -6.33
N PRO A 21 -17.34 20.09 -7.47
CA PRO A 21 -16.53 21.17 -8.04
C PRO A 21 -17.41 22.33 -8.54
N ASN A 22 -16.88 23.55 -8.50
CA ASN A 22 -17.59 24.79 -8.89
C ASN A 22 -18.84 25.07 -8.06
N LEU A 23 -18.83 24.68 -6.78
CA LEU A 23 -19.89 25.02 -5.85
C LEU A 23 -19.98 26.53 -5.67
N ASP A 24 -21.18 27.10 -5.85
CA ASP A 24 -21.45 28.49 -5.49
C ASP A 24 -21.95 28.55 -4.03
N PRO A 25 -21.09 28.95 -3.07
CA PRO A 25 -21.47 28.96 -1.66
C PRO A 25 -22.61 29.95 -1.36
N ALA A 26 -22.81 30.98 -2.19
CA ALA A 26 -23.90 31.94 -2.01
C ALA A 26 -25.27 31.32 -2.33
N ARG A 27 -25.33 30.30 -3.20
CA ARG A 27 -26.59 29.64 -3.58
C ARG A 27 -27.06 28.60 -2.56
N LEU A 28 -26.18 28.08 -1.70
CA LEU A 28 -26.48 26.95 -0.81
C LEU A 28 -26.90 27.35 0.61
N GLN A 29 -26.74 28.63 0.96
CA GLN A 29 -27.06 29.19 2.28
C GLN A 29 -26.53 28.28 3.39
N LEU A 30 -25.22 28.02 3.35
CA LEU A 30 -24.57 27.12 4.31
C LEU A 30 -24.53 27.78 5.70
N SER A 31 -24.87 27.02 6.73
CA SER A 31 -24.65 27.45 8.11
C SER A 31 -23.14 27.49 8.44
N SER A 32 -22.76 28.14 9.53
CA SER A 32 -21.36 28.15 10.00
C SER A 32 -20.83 26.74 10.31
N GLU A 33 -21.68 25.86 10.85
CA GLU A 33 -21.34 24.44 11.09
C GLU A 33 -21.17 23.68 9.76
N GLU A 34 -22.05 23.91 8.78
CA GLU A 34 -21.97 23.30 7.44
C GLU A 34 -20.71 23.72 6.70
N GLY A 35 -20.37 25.02 6.72
CA GLY A 35 -19.13 25.52 6.13
C GLY A 35 -17.87 24.96 6.78
N THR A 36 -17.89 24.79 8.10
CA THR A 36 -16.76 24.19 8.85
C THR A 36 -16.56 22.74 8.45
N VAL A 37 -17.62 21.94 8.43
CA VAL A 37 -17.54 20.52 8.04
C VAL A 37 -17.19 20.38 6.54
N LEU A 38 -17.74 21.21 5.67
CA LEU A 38 -17.39 21.21 4.24
C LEU A 38 -15.91 21.53 4.01
N SER A 39 -15.33 22.44 4.81
CA SER A 39 -13.90 22.74 4.77
C SER A 39 -13.03 21.55 5.22
N LEU A 40 -13.52 20.75 6.17
CA LEU A 40 -12.83 19.52 6.60
C LEU A 40 -12.83 18.44 5.51
N VAL A 41 -13.87 18.37 4.68
CA VAL A 41 -13.93 17.46 3.52
C VAL A 41 -12.93 17.87 2.43
N GLY A 42 -12.69 19.17 2.26
CA GLY A 42 -11.72 19.68 1.29
C GLY A 42 -12.11 19.29 -0.14
N ARG A 43 -11.22 18.59 -0.87
CA ARG A 43 -11.54 18.07 -2.21
C ARG A 43 -12.17 16.68 -2.15
N VAL A 44 -11.61 15.82 -1.31
CA VAL A 44 -12.09 14.46 -1.05
C VAL A 44 -11.51 13.97 0.28
N GLU A 45 -12.31 13.32 1.10
CA GLU A 45 -11.90 12.84 2.42
C GLU A 45 -12.72 11.60 2.84
N ARG A 46 -12.19 10.80 3.77
CA ARG A 46 -12.94 9.67 4.36
C ARG A 46 -13.90 10.13 5.45
N ILE A 47 -15.05 9.48 5.55
CA ILE A 47 -16.07 9.85 6.55
C ILE A 47 -15.51 9.72 7.97
N ASP A 48 -14.80 8.64 8.30
CA ASP A 48 -14.17 8.46 9.61
C ASP A 48 -13.16 9.56 9.96
N ALA A 49 -12.35 10.01 8.99
CA ALA A 49 -11.39 11.08 9.16
C ALA A 49 -12.08 12.44 9.42
N VAL A 50 -13.18 12.73 8.73
CA VAL A 50 -13.98 13.94 8.99
C VAL A 50 -14.59 13.90 10.39
N LEU A 51 -15.15 12.75 10.79
CA LEU A 51 -15.71 12.57 12.14
C LEU A 51 -14.66 12.76 13.24
N ALA A 52 -13.44 12.26 13.03
CA ALA A 52 -12.35 12.39 13.98
C ALA A 52 -11.79 13.82 14.09
N ARG A 53 -11.85 14.60 13.01
CA ARG A 53 -11.31 15.97 12.94
C ARG A 53 -12.34 17.04 13.31
N SER A 54 -13.62 16.70 13.34
CA SER A 54 -14.70 17.64 13.66
C SER A 54 -14.81 17.88 15.17
N SER A 55 -14.89 19.14 15.57
CA SER A 55 -15.12 19.56 16.96
C SER A 55 -16.59 19.44 17.39
N LEU A 56 -17.52 19.20 16.46
CA LEU A 56 -18.96 19.17 16.71
C LEU A 56 -19.44 17.88 17.39
N GLY A 57 -18.57 16.89 17.54
CA GLY A 57 -18.92 15.55 17.98
C GLY A 57 -19.54 14.71 16.87
N GLU A 58 -19.52 13.39 17.05
CA GLU A 58 -19.81 12.44 15.98
C GLU A 58 -21.24 12.57 15.42
N ALA A 59 -22.26 12.50 16.28
CA ALA A 59 -23.66 12.55 15.86
C ALA A 59 -24.03 13.85 15.13
N ARG A 60 -23.51 14.99 15.60
CA ARG A 60 -23.75 16.30 14.99
C ARG A 60 -23.02 16.41 13.65
N THR A 61 -21.79 15.93 13.57
CA THR A 61 -21.02 15.90 12.31
C THR A 61 -21.71 15.03 11.25
N ILE A 62 -22.26 13.88 11.64
CA ILE A 62 -23.06 13.03 10.74
C ILE A 62 -24.29 13.79 10.22
N ALA A 63 -25.01 14.48 11.09
CA ALA A 63 -26.18 15.28 10.69
C ALA A 63 -25.81 16.37 9.67
N VAL A 64 -24.69 17.07 9.90
CA VAL A 64 -24.18 18.10 8.99
C VAL A 64 -23.77 17.49 7.65
N LEU A 65 -23.08 16.35 7.63
CA LEU A 65 -22.72 15.64 6.40
C LEU A 65 -23.96 15.21 5.61
N LEU A 66 -25.01 14.73 6.28
CA LEU A 66 -26.29 14.41 5.63
C LEU A 66 -26.96 15.65 5.02
N ALA A 67 -26.95 16.78 5.73
CA ALA A 67 -27.49 18.04 5.23
C ALA A 67 -26.70 18.56 4.01
N LEU A 68 -25.36 18.52 4.06
CA LEU A 68 -24.50 18.86 2.94
C LEU A 68 -24.76 17.98 1.73
N ARG A 69 -25.00 16.68 1.93
CA ARG A 69 -25.35 15.75 0.84
C ARG A 69 -26.71 16.07 0.25
N ALA A 70 -27.72 16.35 1.08
CA ALA A 70 -29.05 16.74 0.62
C ALA A 70 -29.05 18.06 -0.17
N LYS A 71 -28.17 19.00 0.22
CA LYS A 71 -27.92 20.26 -0.50
C LYS A 71 -27.06 20.09 -1.75
N GLY A 72 -26.56 18.88 -2.04
CA GLY A 72 -25.68 18.62 -3.19
C GLY A 72 -24.29 19.22 -3.06
N ALA A 73 -23.86 19.62 -1.86
CA ALA A 73 -22.52 20.16 -1.61
C ALA A 73 -21.45 19.05 -1.58
N ILE A 74 -21.84 17.84 -1.18
CA ILE A 74 -20.98 16.67 -1.17
C ILE A 74 -21.63 15.49 -1.89
N VAL A 75 -20.80 14.66 -2.49
CA VAL A 75 -21.20 13.43 -3.17
C VAL A 75 -20.35 12.25 -2.70
N PRO A 76 -20.88 11.02 -2.71
CA PRO A 76 -20.06 9.83 -2.52
C PRO A 76 -18.95 9.80 -3.56
N ALA A 77 -17.71 9.66 -3.10
CA ALA A 77 -16.54 9.59 -3.95
C ALA A 77 -15.93 8.21 -3.83
N ARG A 78 -15.59 7.62 -4.98
CA ARG A 78 -14.67 6.48 -5.01
C ARG A 78 -13.27 7.04 -5.26
N VAL A 79 -12.53 7.24 -4.17
CA VAL A 79 -11.09 7.47 -4.30
C VAL A 79 -10.45 6.13 -4.61
N VAL A 80 -10.04 5.96 -5.87
CA VAL A 80 -9.09 4.92 -6.22
C VAL A 80 -7.77 5.37 -5.60
N GLN A 81 -7.37 4.77 -4.47
CA GLN A 81 -6.05 5.02 -3.90
C GLN A 81 -4.99 4.67 -4.95
N ARG A 82 -4.41 5.67 -5.59
CA ARG A 82 -3.16 5.50 -6.35
C ARG A 82 -2.07 5.20 -5.32
N GLY A 83 -1.85 3.92 -5.05
CA GLY A 83 -0.90 3.44 -4.05
C GLY A 83 -1.30 2.12 -3.38
N GLN A 84 -2.56 1.70 -3.50
CA GLN A 84 -2.97 0.33 -3.21
C GLN A 84 -3.58 -0.26 -4.48
N PRO A 85 -2.96 -1.25 -5.13
CA PRO A 85 -3.69 -2.02 -6.13
C PRO A 85 -4.92 -2.60 -5.44
N ALA A 86 -6.08 -2.44 -6.07
CA ALA A 86 -7.37 -2.90 -5.57
C ALA A 86 -7.27 -4.34 -5.02
N PRO A 87 -8.17 -4.77 -4.11
CA PRO A 87 -8.41 -6.19 -3.93
C PRO A 87 -9.16 -6.68 -5.18
N VAL A 88 -8.46 -6.72 -6.32
CA VAL A 88 -8.65 -7.83 -7.22
C VAL A 88 -8.34 -9.03 -6.35
N VAL A 89 -9.38 -9.76 -5.95
CA VAL A 89 -9.34 -11.21 -6.07
C VAL A 89 -8.67 -11.45 -7.40
N ASP A 90 -7.35 -11.67 -7.35
CA ASP A 90 -6.48 -11.56 -8.52
C ASP A 90 -7.11 -12.48 -9.56
N ALA A 91 -7.46 -11.99 -10.75
CA ALA A 91 -7.95 -12.90 -11.80
C ALA A 91 -6.93 -14.04 -12.03
N ALA A 92 -5.66 -13.78 -11.70
CA ALA A 92 -4.59 -14.77 -11.61
C ALA A 92 -4.81 -15.88 -10.56
N MET A 93 -5.49 -15.63 -9.43
CA MET A 93 -5.87 -16.69 -8.48
C MET A 93 -6.87 -17.67 -9.08
N ALA A 94 -7.76 -17.18 -9.94
CA ALA A 94 -8.73 -17.99 -10.67
C ALA A 94 -8.13 -18.65 -11.93
N GLU A 95 -6.88 -18.33 -12.28
CA GLU A 95 -6.20 -18.91 -13.44
C GLU A 95 -5.83 -20.37 -13.17
N GLU A 96 -6.27 -21.27 -14.05
CA GLU A 96 -5.92 -22.69 -14.01
C GLU A 96 -4.48 -22.89 -14.49
N VAL A 97 -3.56 -22.89 -13.52
CA VAL A 97 -2.12 -23.11 -13.72
C VAL A 97 -1.64 -24.19 -12.75
N ASP A 98 -0.53 -24.84 -13.10
CA ASP A 98 0.10 -25.96 -12.38
C ASP A 98 0.92 -25.47 -11.16
N LEU A 99 0.30 -24.60 -10.36
CA LEU A 99 0.83 -24.05 -9.11
C LEU A 99 -0.20 -24.25 -7.99
N GLU A 100 0.29 -24.64 -6.82
CA GLU A 100 -0.54 -24.71 -5.60
C GLU A 100 -1.12 -23.33 -5.26
N PRO A 101 -2.36 -23.25 -4.73
CA PRO A 101 -3.00 -21.97 -4.38
C PRO A 101 -2.16 -21.10 -3.43
N GLU A 102 -1.49 -21.70 -2.44
CA GLU A 102 -0.62 -21.00 -1.50
C GLU A 102 0.58 -20.38 -2.23
N ARG A 103 1.10 -21.09 -3.24
CA ARG A 103 2.23 -20.62 -4.05
C ARG A 103 1.82 -19.47 -4.95
N LYS A 104 0.61 -19.52 -5.53
CA LYS A 104 0.04 -18.41 -6.30
C LYS A 104 -0.07 -17.16 -5.42
N LYS A 105 -0.61 -17.34 -4.21
CA LYS A 105 -0.73 -16.26 -3.22
C LYS A 105 0.59 -15.62 -2.86
N GLU A 106 1.60 -16.43 -2.55
CA GLU A 106 2.93 -15.94 -2.22
C GLU A 106 3.54 -15.12 -3.35
N VAL A 107 3.46 -15.58 -4.60
CA VAL A 107 4.00 -14.86 -5.76
C VAL A 107 3.28 -13.52 -5.96
N ILE A 108 1.95 -13.51 -5.82
CA ILE A 108 1.15 -12.29 -5.96
C ILE A 108 1.48 -11.27 -4.86
N GLU A 109 1.53 -11.71 -3.60
CA GLU A 109 1.83 -10.83 -2.47
C GLU A 109 3.26 -10.28 -2.52
N LEU A 110 4.22 -11.13 -2.87
CA LEU A 110 5.61 -10.70 -3.03
C LEU A 110 5.74 -9.71 -4.18
N GLU A 111 5.17 -9.99 -5.35
CA GLU A 111 5.21 -9.08 -6.50
C GLU A 111 4.64 -7.70 -6.16
N ARG A 112 3.48 -7.64 -5.50
CA ARG A 112 2.82 -6.38 -5.10
C ARG A 112 3.67 -5.54 -4.15
N SER A 113 4.54 -6.17 -3.38
CA SER A 113 5.37 -5.49 -2.37
C SER A 113 6.80 -5.20 -2.84
N LEU A 114 7.22 -5.67 -4.03
CA LEU A 114 8.59 -5.47 -4.54
C LEU A 114 9.00 -3.99 -4.66
N ASP A 115 8.05 -3.13 -5.03
CA ASP A 115 8.31 -1.71 -5.28
C ASP A 115 8.44 -0.90 -3.99
N SER A 116 7.84 -1.37 -2.89
CA SER A 116 7.93 -0.72 -1.57
C SER A 116 9.04 -1.31 -0.69
N MET A 117 9.56 -2.50 -1.02
CA MET A 117 10.65 -3.14 -0.29
C MET A 117 12.03 -2.60 -0.71
N ASP A 118 12.89 -2.36 0.28
CA ASP A 118 14.31 -2.07 0.09
C ASP A 118 15.11 -3.32 -0.35
N HIS A 119 16.38 -3.15 -0.74
CA HIS A 119 17.19 -4.27 -1.24
C HIS A 119 17.46 -5.35 -0.18
N PHE A 120 17.55 -5.01 1.09
CA PHE A 120 17.72 -6.00 2.17
C PHE A 120 16.40 -6.74 2.39
N ALA A 121 15.28 -6.01 2.46
CA ALA A 121 13.95 -6.58 2.64
C ALA A 121 13.54 -7.54 1.51
N VAL A 122 13.86 -7.21 0.25
CA VAL A 122 13.63 -8.09 -0.91
C VAL A 122 14.34 -9.45 -0.74
N LEU A 123 15.51 -9.47 -0.10
CA LEU A 123 16.26 -10.69 0.21
C LEU A 123 15.86 -11.31 1.56
N GLY A 124 14.91 -10.73 2.28
CA GLY A 124 14.51 -11.17 3.63
C GLY A 124 15.57 -10.90 4.69
N LEU A 125 16.44 -9.91 4.48
CA LEU A 125 17.54 -9.55 5.36
C LEU A 125 17.25 -8.24 6.10
N LYS A 126 17.91 -8.09 7.26
CA LYS A 126 17.92 -6.80 7.97
C LYS A 126 18.94 -5.85 7.33
N PRO A 127 18.71 -4.52 7.38
CA PRO A 127 19.71 -3.54 6.98
C PRO A 127 21.02 -3.80 7.73
N GLY A 128 22.13 -3.83 7.01
CA GLY A 128 23.45 -4.10 7.58
C GLY A 128 23.91 -5.56 7.53
N ALA A 129 23.07 -6.51 7.10
CA ALA A 129 23.46 -7.91 6.95
C ALA A 129 24.76 -8.08 6.14
N PRO A 130 25.69 -8.96 6.55
CA PRO A 130 26.98 -9.13 5.89
C PRO A 130 26.81 -9.67 4.45
N ALA A 131 27.82 -9.44 3.59
CA ALA A 131 27.76 -9.86 2.19
C ALA A 131 27.62 -11.39 2.02
N ALA A 132 28.09 -12.18 2.98
CA ALA A 132 27.88 -13.63 3.00
C ALA A 132 26.38 -13.99 3.10
N ASP A 133 25.65 -13.33 4.00
CA ASP A 133 24.21 -13.53 4.18
C ASP A 133 23.42 -13.07 2.96
N VAL A 134 23.84 -11.97 2.32
CA VAL A 134 23.27 -11.48 1.06
C VAL A 134 23.37 -12.55 -0.04
N LYS A 135 24.55 -13.15 -0.22
CA LYS A 135 24.77 -14.23 -1.20
C LYS A 135 23.91 -15.46 -0.88
N GLN A 136 23.88 -15.87 0.38
CA GLN A 136 23.11 -17.04 0.81
C GLN A 136 21.59 -16.83 0.63
N ALA A 137 21.09 -15.66 1.01
CA ALA A 137 19.69 -15.28 0.85
C ALA A 137 19.29 -15.23 -0.63
N TYR A 138 20.13 -14.63 -1.48
CA TYR A 138 19.92 -14.60 -2.92
C TYR A 138 19.88 -16.00 -3.53
N TYR A 139 20.79 -16.89 -3.13
CA TYR A 139 20.81 -18.28 -3.63
C TYR A 139 19.52 -19.03 -3.26
N ASN A 140 19.08 -18.89 -2.00
CA ASN A 140 17.84 -19.51 -1.52
C ASN A 140 16.60 -18.95 -2.24
N ALA A 141 16.51 -17.63 -2.38
CA ALA A 141 15.40 -16.96 -3.05
C ALA A 141 15.36 -17.28 -4.55
N SER A 142 16.52 -17.27 -5.22
CA SER A 142 16.65 -17.65 -6.63
C SER A 142 16.10 -19.05 -6.88
N ARG A 143 16.51 -20.05 -6.10
CA ARG A 143 15.99 -21.43 -6.24
C ARG A 143 14.48 -21.55 -6.03
N ARG A 144 13.91 -20.67 -5.21
CA ARG A 144 12.47 -20.62 -4.91
C ARG A 144 11.69 -20.00 -6.07
N PHE A 145 12.15 -18.85 -6.56
CA PHE A 145 11.40 -18.02 -7.53
C PHE A 145 11.86 -18.16 -8.99
N HIS A 146 12.86 -18.99 -9.30
CA HIS A 146 13.29 -19.22 -10.69
C HIS A 146 12.19 -19.91 -11.52
N PRO A 147 11.81 -19.35 -12.68
CA PRO A 147 10.76 -19.93 -13.52
C PRO A 147 11.12 -21.32 -14.07
N ASP A 148 12.41 -21.60 -14.34
CA ASP A 148 12.86 -22.92 -14.85
C ASP A 148 12.60 -24.08 -13.89
N ARG A 149 12.36 -23.82 -12.59
CA ARG A 149 11.96 -24.88 -11.66
C ARG A 149 10.63 -25.54 -12.07
N TYR A 150 9.85 -24.85 -12.89
CA TYR A 150 8.54 -25.30 -13.39
C TYR A 150 8.60 -25.59 -14.89
N PHE A 151 9.75 -26.03 -15.40
CA PHE A 151 9.87 -26.48 -16.79
C PHE A 151 8.84 -27.56 -17.10
N GLY A 152 8.08 -27.38 -18.19
CA GLY A 152 6.99 -28.29 -18.58
C GLY A 152 5.66 -28.09 -17.85
N LYS A 153 5.55 -27.12 -16.94
CA LYS A 153 4.30 -26.77 -16.25
C LYS A 153 3.64 -25.54 -16.88
N ASN A 154 2.31 -25.51 -16.91
CA ASN A 154 1.56 -24.33 -17.29
C ASN A 154 1.60 -23.31 -16.14
N LEU A 155 2.42 -22.28 -16.26
CA LEU A 155 2.48 -21.17 -15.30
C LEU A 155 1.58 -19.99 -15.66
N GLY A 156 1.07 -19.93 -16.90
CA GLY A 156 0.29 -18.80 -17.39
C GLY A 156 0.91 -17.44 -17.05
N SER A 157 0.14 -16.54 -16.44
CA SER A 157 0.60 -15.20 -16.04
C SER A 157 1.64 -15.20 -14.92
N PHE A 158 1.77 -16.28 -14.14
CA PHE A 158 2.72 -16.38 -13.04
C PHE A 158 4.16 -16.45 -13.50
N ARG A 159 4.43 -16.89 -14.74
CA ARG A 159 5.78 -16.89 -15.30
C ARG A 159 6.37 -15.47 -15.30
N ALA A 160 5.63 -14.51 -15.86
CA ALA A 160 6.07 -13.12 -15.93
C ALA A 160 6.20 -12.49 -14.54
N ARG A 161 5.32 -12.84 -13.59
CA ARG A 161 5.43 -12.39 -12.19
C ARG A 161 6.70 -12.92 -11.52
N MET A 162 6.99 -14.20 -11.67
CA MET A 162 8.21 -14.82 -11.15
C MET A 162 9.47 -14.21 -11.77
N GLU A 163 9.47 -13.90 -13.08
CA GLU A 163 10.57 -13.21 -13.75
C GLU A 163 10.80 -11.80 -13.18
N ARG A 164 9.72 -11.04 -12.86
CA ARG A 164 9.83 -9.73 -12.19
C ARG A 164 10.44 -9.85 -10.79
N ILE A 165 9.97 -10.80 -9.99
CA ILE A 165 10.53 -11.09 -8.65
C ILE A 165 12.01 -11.44 -8.77
N PHE A 166 12.35 -12.35 -9.68
CA PHE A 166 13.73 -12.80 -9.88
C PHE A 166 14.67 -11.66 -10.30
N ARG A 167 14.21 -10.77 -11.18
CA ARG A 167 14.98 -9.57 -11.56
C ARG A 167 15.24 -8.68 -10.36
N ARG A 168 14.22 -8.39 -9.54
CA ARG A 168 14.35 -7.58 -8.32
C ARG A 168 15.33 -8.20 -7.32
N LEU A 169 15.29 -9.53 -7.14
CA LEU A 169 16.26 -10.27 -6.31
C LEU A 169 17.69 -10.12 -6.82
N THR A 170 17.88 -10.22 -8.13
CA THR A 170 19.18 -10.09 -8.78
C THR A 170 19.74 -8.67 -8.62
N ASP A 171 18.91 -7.65 -8.82
CA ASP A 171 19.29 -6.26 -8.65
C ASP A 171 19.71 -5.97 -7.20
N ALA A 172 18.92 -6.45 -6.22
CA ALA A 172 19.25 -6.32 -4.81
C ALA A 172 20.59 -6.99 -4.47
N HIS A 173 20.81 -8.22 -4.93
CA HIS A 173 22.07 -8.93 -4.75
C HIS A 173 23.25 -8.16 -5.38
N ASN A 174 23.12 -7.66 -6.61
CA ASN A 174 24.17 -6.95 -7.33
C ASN A 174 24.59 -5.65 -6.62
N VAL A 175 23.62 -4.93 -6.04
CA VAL A 175 23.87 -3.70 -5.27
C VAL A 175 24.53 -4.02 -3.94
N LEU A 176 24.01 -5.00 -3.19
CA LEU A 176 24.43 -5.28 -1.82
C LEU A 176 25.73 -6.09 -1.70
N THR A 177 26.13 -6.80 -2.76
CA THR A 177 27.37 -7.60 -2.78
C THR A 177 28.60 -6.79 -3.17
N GLN A 178 28.42 -5.67 -3.88
CA GLN A 178 29.52 -4.79 -4.26
C GLN A 178 29.72 -3.71 -3.19
N PRO A 179 30.91 -3.61 -2.54
CA PRO A 179 31.12 -2.67 -1.44
C PRO A 179 30.78 -1.22 -1.82
N GLU A 180 31.29 -0.75 -2.95
CA GLU A 180 31.06 0.63 -3.43
C GLU A 180 29.58 0.93 -3.69
N ARG A 181 28.85 0.00 -4.32
CA ARG A 181 27.41 0.15 -4.61
C ARG A 181 26.57 0.07 -3.35
N ARG A 182 26.94 -0.79 -2.42
CA ARG A 182 26.29 -0.92 -1.12
C ARG A 182 26.44 0.37 -0.31
N GLU A 183 27.65 0.93 -0.25
CA GLU A 183 27.90 2.20 0.42
C GLU A 183 27.12 3.35 -0.22
N ALA A 184 27.13 3.45 -1.55
CA ALA A 184 26.33 4.44 -2.27
C ALA A 184 24.83 4.29 -1.98
N TYR A 185 24.33 3.05 -1.95
CA TYR A 185 22.94 2.74 -1.62
C TYR A 185 22.57 3.15 -0.19
N LEU A 186 23.40 2.84 0.80
CA LEU A 186 23.19 3.23 2.19
C LEU A 186 23.26 4.75 2.36
N LYS A 187 24.18 5.43 1.66
CA LYS A 187 24.29 6.90 1.68
C LYS A 187 23.05 7.57 1.09
N ALA A 188 22.47 6.99 0.04
CA ALA A 188 21.20 7.47 -0.54
C ALA A 188 19.99 7.19 0.35
N ASN A 189 20.09 6.24 1.29
CA ASN A 189 19.01 5.82 2.18
C ASN A 189 19.45 5.92 3.65
N PRO A 190 19.48 7.13 4.24
CA PRO A 190 20.05 7.37 5.57
C PRO A 190 19.37 6.57 6.68
N ALA A 191 18.07 6.29 6.56
CA ALA A 191 17.35 5.44 7.52
C ALA A 191 17.90 3.99 7.54
N LEU A 192 18.28 3.45 6.37
CA LEU A 192 18.88 2.12 6.26
C LEU A 192 20.32 2.10 6.78
N ALA A 193 21.07 3.19 6.56
CA ALA A 193 22.42 3.33 7.09
C ALA A 193 22.43 3.35 8.63
N LEU A 194 21.50 4.08 9.25
CA LEU A 194 21.33 4.11 10.70
C LEU A 194 20.97 2.72 11.25
N ALA A 195 20.02 2.04 10.60
CA ALA A 195 19.64 0.68 10.98
C ALA A 195 20.79 -0.32 10.83
N ALA A 196 21.61 -0.20 9.77
CA ALA A 196 22.78 -1.02 9.54
C ALA A 196 23.88 -0.82 10.60
N SER A 197 24.13 0.43 11.00
CA SER A 197 25.11 0.75 12.04
C SER A 197 24.68 0.21 13.40
N ALA A 198 23.38 0.23 13.72
CA ALA A 198 22.85 -0.33 14.96
C ALA A 198 22.91 -1.86 15.02
N ALA A 199 22.95 -2.53 13.86
CA ALA A 199 22.98 -3.99 13.76
C ALA A 199 24.40 -4.58 13.78
N THR A 200 25.45 -3.75 13.70
CA THR A 200 26.84 -4.22 13.76
C THR A 200 27.26 -4.37 15.22
N PRO A 201 27.45 -5.59 15.77
CA PRO A 201 27.97 -5.74 17.12
C PRO A 201 29.41 -5.19 17.20
N PRO A 202 29.83 -4.64 18.34
CA PRO A 202 31.20 -4.15 18.51
C PRO A 202 32.20 -5.32 18.27
N PRO A 203 33.36 -5.06 17.66
CA PRO A 203 34.42 -6.05 17.59
C PRO A 203 34.83 -6.40 19.03
N VAL A 204 34.82 -7.70 19.34
CA VAL A 204 35.29 -8.27 20.61
C VAL A 204 36.81 -8.37 20.60
#